data_AF-A0A965MJG8-F1
#
_entry.id   AF-A0A965MJG8-F1
#
_cell.length_a   1.000
_cell.length_b   1.000
_cell.length_c   1.000
_cell.angle_alpha   90.00
_cell.angle_beta   90.00
_cell.angle_gamma   90.00
#
_symmetry.space_group_name_H-M   'P 1'
#
loop_
_entity.id
_entity.type
_entity.pdbx_description
1 polymer ?
#
loop_
_entity_poly.entity_id
_entity_poly.type
_entity_poly.pdbx_seq_one_letter_code
_entity_poly.pdbx_strand_id
1 'polypeptide(L)'
;MTQDDINAIAARVISIEADALHQMAGDLPADFAGAVEAILQTKGRVIVSGVGKSGHIGNKIAATLASTGTPASFVHATEASHGDLGMVTAADFCLLIS
;
A
#
# COMPACT_ATOMS: atom_id res chain seq x y z
N MET A 1 -23.18 0.38 26.63
CA MET A 1 -22.56 1.44 25.83
C MET A 1 -23.64 2.45 25.47
N THR A 2 -23.48 3.68 25.95
CA THR A 2 -24.31 4.83 25.61
C THR A 2 -23.86 5.45 24.27
N GLN A 3 -24.62 6.40 23.73
CA GLN A 3 -24.17 7.16 22.56
C GLN A 3 -22.88 7.94 22.84
N ASP A 4 -22.74 8.49 24.05
CA ASP A 4 -21.53 9.19 24.47
C ASP A 4 -20.33 8.25 24.52
N ASP A 5 -20.51 6.99 24.97
CA ASP A 5 -19.45 5.98 24.93
C ASP A 5 -19.01 5.67 23.49
N ILE A 6 -19.97 5.54 22.56
CA ILE A 6 -19.68 5.26 21.14
C ILE A 6 -18.90 6.43 20.51
N ASN A 7 -19.33 7.67 20.74
CA ASN A 7 -18.68 8.86 20.21
C ASN A 7 -17.27 9.03 20.79
N ALA A 8 -17.09 8.78 22.09
CA ALA A 8 -15.78 8.83 22.73
C ALA A 8 -14.82 7.77 22.14
N ILE A 9 -15.31 6.55 21.84
CA ILE A 9 -14.51 5.51 21.19
C ILE A 9 -14.13 5.94 19.77
N ALA A 10 -15.07 6.44 18.98
CA ALA A 10 -14.80 6.89 17.61
C ALA A 10 -13.75 8.02 17.57
N ALA A 11 -13.92 9.05 18.40
CA ALA A 11 -12.98 10.15 18.49
C ALA A 11 -11.58 9.68 18.91
N ARG A 12 -11.51 8.72 19.84
CA ARG A 12 -10.23 8.14 20.29
C ARG A 12 -9.54 7.35 19.18
N VAL A 13 -10.25 6.51 18.42
CA VAL A 13 -9.66 5.75 17.31
C VAL A 13 -9.11 6.69 16.24
N ILE A 14 -9.90 7.69 15.83
CA ILE A 14 -9.48 8.68 14.83
C ILE A 14 -8.25 9.46 15.30
N SER A 15 -8.20 9.83 16.58
CA SER A 15 -7.04 10.55 17.15
C SER A 15 -5.77 9.70 17.11
N ILE A 16 -5.87 8.41 17.47
CA ILE A 16 -4.74 7.47 17.41
C ILE A 16 -4.22 7.34 15.97
N GLU A 17 -5.12 7.24 14.98
CA GLU A 17 -4.72 7.16 13.57
C GLU A 17 -4.05 8.46 13.08
N ALA A 18 -4.56 9.63 13.49
CA ALA A 18 -3.96 10.92 13.15
C ALA A 18 -2.56 11.09 13.75
N ASP A 19 -2.37 10.69 15.01
CA ASP A 19 -1.06 10.74 15.68
C ASP A 19 -0.04 9.84 14.97
N ALA A 20 -0.45 8.66 14.51
CA ALA A 20 0.41 7.76 13.72
C ALA A 20 0.86 8.41 12.39
N LEU A 21 -0.02 9.15 11.72
CA LEU A 21 0.32 9.89 10.50
C LEU A 21 1.32 11.02 10.79
N HIS A 22 1.14 11.75 11.89
CA HIS A 22 2.09 12.79 12.31
C HIS A 22 3.47 12.22 12.64
N GLN A 23 3.52 11.08 13.32
CA GLN A 23 4.77 10.38 13.60
C GLN A 23 5.47 9.97 12.30
N MET A 24 4.74 9.37 11.35
CA MET A 24 5.31 8.97 10.07
C MET A 24 5.84 10.16 9.25
N ALA A 25 5.15 11.31 9.31
CA ALA A 25 5.61 12.53 8.63
C ALA A 25 6.90 13.11 9.25
N GLY A 26 7.10 12.93 10.56
CA GLY A 26 8.29 13.40 11.28
C GLY A 26 9.50 12.47 11.16
N ASP A 27 9.29 11.20 10.79
CA ASP A 27 10.33 10.15 10.75
C ASP A 27 10.21 9.30 9.48
N LEU A 28 10.35 9.96 8.32
CA LEU A 28 10.36 9.23 7.05
C LEU A 28 11.62 8.35 6.95
N PRO A 29 11.48 7.09 6.51
CA PRO A 29 12.63 6.21 6.28
C PRO A 29 13.65 6.82 5.31
N ALA A 30 14.94 6.60 5.56
CA ALA A 30 16.01 7.15 4.73
C ALA A 30 15.95 6.68 3.26
N ASP A 31 15.33 5.53 3.00
CA ASP A 31 15.13 4.93 1.69
C ASP A 31 13.84 5.34 0.99
N PHE A 32 12.99 6.18 1.62
CA PHE A 32 11.70 6.59 1.06
C PHE A 32 11.85 7.24 -0.33
N ALA A 33 12.78 8.20 -0.47
CA ALA A 33 13.04 8.85 -1.75
C ALA A 33 13.54 7.86 -2.81
N GLY A 34 14.42 6.93 -2.42
CA GLY A 34 14.95 5.91 -3.33
C GLY A 34 13.87 4.95 -3.83
N ALA A 35 12.92 4.58 -2.97
CA ALA A 35 11.76 3.77 -3.37
C ALA A 35 10.87 4.49 -4.39
N VAL A 36 10.62 5.79 -4.19
CA VAL A 36 9.84 6.62 -5.13
C VAL A 36 10.57 6.73 -6.48
N GLU A 37 11.87 7.00 -6.47
CA GLU A 37 12.67 7.07 -7.70
C GLU A 37 12.69 5.75 -8.46
N ALA A 38 12.83 4.62 -7.76
CA ALA A 38 12.79 3.29 -8.37
C ALA A 38 11.44 3.01 -9.05
N ILE A 39 10.33 3.38 -8.41
CA ILE A 39 8.99 3.29 -9.00
C ILE A 39 8.89 4.15 -10.27
N LEU A 40 9.35 5.40 -10.23
CA LEU A 40 9.29 6.31 -11.38
C LEU A 40 10.18 5.87 -12.56
N GLN A 41 11.26 5.15 -12.30
CA GLN A 41 12.16 4.63 -13.33
C GLN A 41 11.71 3.30 -13.95
N THR A 42 10.68 2.66 -13.37
CA THR A 42 10.17 1.36 -13.80
C THR A 42 9.71 1.40 -15.26
N LYS A 43 10.11 0.39 -16.05
CA LYS A 43 9.79 0.30 -17.49
C LYS A 43 8.57 -0.56 -17.78
N GLY A 44 8.27 -1.52 -16.90
CA GLY A 44 7.02 -2.26 -16.89
C GLY A 44 5.98 -1.56 -16.03
N ARG A 45 5.45 -2.28 -15.05
CA ARG A 45 4.43 -1.81 -14.11
C ARG A 45 4.85 -2.06 -12.67
N VAL A 46 4.20 -1.36 -11.75
CA VAL A 46 4.29 -1.62 -10.32
C VAL A 46 3.33 -2.77 -9.98
N ILE A 47 3.88 -3.92 -9.60
CA ILE A 47 3.12 -5.05 -9.06
C ILE A 47 3.02 -4.87 -7.57
N VAL A 48 1.82 -4.61 -7.06
CA VAL A 48 1.57 -4.53 -5.62
C VAL A 48 1.02 -5.85 -5.12
N SER A 49 1.54 -6.37 -4.01
CA SER A 49 1.06 -7.62 -3.43
C SER A 49 0.97 -7.54 -1.91
N GLY A 50 0.05 -8.30 -1.33
CA GLY A 50 -0.16 -8.43 0.10
C GLY A 50 -1.31 -9.39 0.39
N VAL A 51 -1.50 -9.73 1.67
CA VAL A 51 -2.58 -10.59 2.16
C VAL A 51 -3.44 -9.87 3.19
N GLY A 52 -4.71 -10.28 3.33
CA GLY A 52 -5.63 -9.71 4.32
C GLY A 52 -5.79 -8.20 4.19
N LYS A 53 -5.72 -7.48 5.32
CA LYS A 53 -5.85 -6.00 5.37
C LYS A 53 -4.80 -5.30 4.51
N SER A 54 -3.55 -5.78 4.55
CA SER A 54 -2.45 -5.27 3.71
C SER A 54 -2.75 -5.48 2.22
N GLY A 55 -3.38 -6.59 1.85
CA GLY A 55 -3.87 -6.83 0.49
C GLY A 55 -4.94 -5.83 0.04
N HIS A 56 -5.89 -5.48 0.91
CA HIS A 56 -6.90 -4.46 0.59
C HIS A 56 -6.29 -3.08 0.35
N ILE A 57 -5.34 -2.67 1.21
CA ILE A 57 -4.62 -1.40 1.03
C ILE A 57 -3.74 -1.45 -0.22
N GLY A 58 -3.02 -2.56 -0.46
CA GLY A 58 -2.20 -2.76 -1.65
C GLY A 58 -3.01 -2.66 -2.95
N ASN A 59 -4.21 -3.22 -2.98
CA ASN A 59 -5.11 -3.07 -4.11
C ASN A 59 -5.52 -1.60 -4.33
N LYS A 60 -5.78 -0.86 -3.24
CA LYS A 60 -6.08 0.57 -3.36
C LYS A 60 -4.88 1.38 -3.84
N ILE A 61 -3.66 1.07 -3.38
CA ILE A 61 -2.42 1.69 -3.85
C ILE A 61 -2.24 1.45 -5.35
N ALA A 62 -2.37 0.21 -5.82
CA ALA A 62 -2.27 -0.11 -7.25
C ALA A 62 -3.27 0.68 -8.09
N ALA A 63 -4.54 0.74 -7.65
CA ALA A 63 -5.57 1.52 -8.33
C ALA A 63 -5.24 3.02 -8.38
N THR A 64 -4.74 3.58 -7.27
CA THR A 64 -4.32 4.99 -7.22
C THR A 64 -3.16 5.25 -8.18
N LEU A 65 -2.09 4.45 -8.13
CA LEU A 65 -0.92 4.59 -9.01
C LEU A 65 -1.34 4.56 -10.49
N ALA A 66 -2.16 3.58 -10.87
CA ALA A 66 -2.66 3.46 -12.25
C ALA A 66 -3.48 4.69 -12.67
N SER A 67 -4.30 5.24 -11.77
CA SER A 67 -5.10 6.45 -12.05
C SER A 67 -4.28 7.74 -12.13
N THR A 68 -3.09 7.78 -11.51
CA THR A 68 -2.19 8.94 -11.50
C THR A 68 -1.06 8.83 -12.52
N GLY A 69 -1.13 7.88 -13.46
CA GLY A 69 -0.20 7.76 -14.58
C GLY A 69 0.99 6.82 -14.36
N THR A 70 1.03 6.08 -13.25
CA THR A 70 2.02 5.02 -12.99
C THR A 70 1.37 3.66 -13.23
N PRO A 71 1.70 2.94 -14.33
CA PRO A 71 1.12 1.62 -14.59
C PRO A 71 1.29 0.68 -13.39
N ALA A 72 0.19 0.15 -12.85
CA ALA A 72 0.22 -0.69 -11.66
C ALA A 72 -0.90 -1.72 -11.66
N SER A 73 -0.66 -2.87 -11.02
CA SER A 73 -1.67 -3.92 -10.81
C SER A 73 -1.46 -4.64 -9.49
N PHE A 74 -2.55 -5.10 -8.88
CA PHE A 74 -2.49 -5.89 -7.66
C PHE A 74 -2.47 -7.39 -7.97
N VAL A 75 -1.62 -8.14 -7.27
CA VAL A 75 -1.59 -9.61 -7.28
C VAL A 75 -1.73 -10.11 -5.85
N HIS A 76 -2.72 -10.94 -5.58
CA HIS A 76 -2.90 -11.52 -4.26
C HIS A 76 -1.79 -12.56 -4.00
N ALA A 77 -1.08 -12.46 -2.87
CA ALA A 77 0.14 -13.26 -2.66
C ALA A 77 -0.10 -14.78 -2.71
N THR A 78 -1.28 -15.24 -2.27
CA THR A 78 -1.66 -16.66 -2.36
C THR A 78 -1.89 -17.12 -3.80
N GLU A 79 -2.43 -16.26 -4.66
CA GLU A 79 -2.69 -16.58 -6.07
C GLU A 79 -1.39 -16.51 -6.88
N ALA A 80 -0.45 -15.66 -6.47
CA ALA A 80 0.89 -15.56 -7.03
C ALA A 80 1.58 -16.94 -7.10
N SER A 81 1.49 -17.72 -6.03
CA SER A 81 2.04 -19.08 -5.95
C SER A 81 1.31 -20.12 -6.82
N HIS A 82 0.12 -19.80 -7.34
CA HIS A 82 -0.73 -20.70 -8.13
C HIS A 82 -0.77 -20.32 -9.62
N GLY A 83 0.11 -19.42 -10.08
CA GLY A 83 0.30 -19.12 -11.51
C GLY A 83 0.37 -17.64 -11.84
N ASP A 84 -0.15 -16.76 -10.97
CA ASP A 84 -0.19 -15.32 -11.25
C ASP A 84 1.21 -14.67 -11.28
N LEU A 85 2.23 -15.31 -10.69
CA LEU A 85 3.63 -14.89 -10.86
C LEU A 85 4.07 -14.91 -12.33
N GLY A 86 3.44 -15.72 -13.18
CA GLY A 86 3.69 -15.72 -14.62
C GLY A 86 3.35 -14.39 -15.31
N MET A 87 2.59 -13.50 -14.64
CA MET A 87 2.29 -12.16 -15.14
C MET A 87 3.39 -11.13 -14.80
N VAL A 88 4.33 -11.48 -13.92
CA VAL A 88 5.44 -10.59 -13.51
C VAL A 88 6.60 -10.76 -14.48
N THR A 89 7.15 -9.64 -14.93
CA THR A 89 8.25 -9.58 -15.89
C THR A 89 9.50 -8.96 -15.26
N ALA A 90 10.66 -9.13 -15.90
CA ALA A 90 11.91 -8.50 -15.45
C ALA A 90 11.90 -6.96 -15.53
N ALA A 91 10.91 -6.37 -16.20
CA ALA A 91 10.76 -4.91 -16.31
C ALA A 91 9.87 -4.33 -15.19
N ASP A 92 9.22 -5.18 -14.39
CA ASP A 92 8.28 -4.78 -13.34
C ASP A 92 8.99 -4.46 -12.02
N PHE A 93 8.36 -3.60 -11.23
CA PHE A 93 8.77 -3.31 -9.86
C PHE A 93 7.78 -3.93 -8.88
N CYS A 94 8.26 -4.73 -7.93
CA CYS A 94 7.41 -5.40 -6.95
C CYS A 94 7.37 -4.65 -5.62
N LEU A 95 6.18 -4.18 -5.23
CA LEU A 95 5.89 -3.61 -3.92
C LEU A 95 5.11 -4.62 -3.07
N LEU A 96 5.78 -5.22 -2.08
CA LEU A 96 5.19 -6.24 -1.21
C LEU A 96 4.85 -5.64 0.16
N ILE A 97 3.58 -5.73 0.57
CA ILE A 97 3.07 -5.14 1.83
C ILE A 97 2.71 -6.26 2.80
N SER A 98 3.32 -6.24 4.00
CA SER A 98 3.11 -7.22 5.08
C SER A 98 2.76 -6.54 6.40
#